data_AF-A0A1I0FVR4-F1
#
_entry.id   AF-A0A1I0FVR4-F1
#
_cell.length_a   1.000
_cell.length_b   1.000
_cell.length_c   1.000
_cell.angle_alpha   90.00
_cell.angle_beta   90.00
_cell.angle_gamma   90.00
#
_symmetry.space_group_name_H-M   'P 1'
#
loop_
_entity.id
_entity.type
_entity.pdbx_description
1 polymer ?
#
loop_
_entity_poly.entity_id
_entity_poly.type
_entity_poly.pdbx_seq_one_letter_code
_entity_poly.pdbx_strand_id
1 'polypeptide(L)'
;MNTSIIENLMYNQLFLAANYDLIISIAPNKDIKTRLHNFSADCKNNATFLDHFYQEINNTSFYPLLQKPVFHGNFKESLLWILNYIENSYRMFHINGYKKTYSEKEAKLLNYIAGNLNNHCIGVTQMLLTKNC
;
A
#
# COMPACT_ATOMS: atom_id res chain seq x y z
N MET A 1 -13.62 13.34 5.74
CA MET A 1 -12.15 13.38 5.66
C MET A 1 -11.73 14.56 4.78
N ASN A 2 -10.62 15.26 5.07
CA ASN A 2 -10.20 16.37 4.21
C ASN A 2 -9.42 15.87 2.99
N THR A 3 -9.46 16.63 1.91
CA THR A 3 -8.85 16.30 0.62
C THR A 3 -7.36 15.96 0.75
N SER A 4 -6.59 16.76 1.48
CA SER A 4 -5.14 16.55 1.64
C SER A 4 -4.77 15.20 2.30
N ILE A 5 -5.62 14.69 3.19
CA ILE A 5 -5.38 13.38 3.80
C ILE A 5 -5.64 12.28 2.78
N ILE A 6 -6.70 12.39 1.97
CA ILE A 6 -7.00 11.41 0.93
C ILE A 6 -5.85 11.37 -0.10
N GLU A 7 -5.35 12.53 -0.53
CA GLU A 7 -4.21 12.62 -1.46
C GLU A 7 -2.97 11.90 -0.92
N ASN A 8 -2.63 12.13 0.35
CA ASN A 8 -1.51 11.46 0.99
C ASN A 8 -1.72 9.95 1.09
N LEU A 9 -2.91 9.50 1.49
CA LEU A 9 -3.23 8.07 1.57
C LEU A 9 -3.18 7.39 0.19
N MET A 10 -3.68 8.05 -0.86
CA MET A 10 -3.58 7.58 -2.25
C MET A 10 -2.12 7.50 -2.71
N TYR A 11 -1.31 8.52 -2.42
CA TYR A 11 0.12 8.49 -2.72
C TYR A 11 0.80 7.27 -2.10
N ASN A 12 0.52 6.99 -0.82
CA ASN A 12 1.13 5.86 -0.12
C ASN A 12 0.77 4.51 -0.75
N GLN A 13 -0.50 4.32 -1.11
CA GLN A 13 -0.94 3.08 -1.76
C GLN A 13 -0.30 2.91 -3.14
N LEU A 14 -0.32 3.97 -3.97
CA LEU A 14 0.22 3.90 -5.32
C LEU A 14 1.74 3.78 -5.35
N PHE A 15 2.45 4.41 -4.41
CA PHE A 15 3.89 4.27 -4.28
C PHE A 15 4.28 2.87 -3.81
N LEU A 16 3.53 2.28 -2.86
CA LEU A 16 3.75 0.90 -2.45
C LEU A 16 3.50 -0.08 -3.61
N ALA A 17 2.44 0.13 -4.40
CA ALA A 17 2.16 -0.66 -5.60
C ALA A 17 3.31 -0.60 -6.62
N ALA A 18 3.84 0.59 -6.88
CA ALA A 18 4.96 0.79 -7.80
C ALA A 18 6.25 0.08 -7.32
N ASN A 19 6.50 0.08 -6.01
CA ASN A 19 7.64 -0.65 -5.45
C ASN A 19 7.45 -2.17 -5.51
N TYR A 20 6.23 -2.69 -5.32
CA TYR A 20 5.95 -4.10 -5.58
C TYR A 20 6.18 -4.47 -7.05
N ASP A 21 5.67 -3.67 -7.99
CA ASP A 21 5.86 -3.89 -9.43
C ASP A 21 7.35 -3.93 -9.81
N LEU A 22 8.17 -3.08 -9.19
CA LEU A 22 9.61 -3.09 -9.39
C LEU A 22 10.25 -4.38 -8.86
N ILE A 23 9.95 -4.77 -7.62
CA ILE A 23 10.56 -5.94 -6.96
C ILE A 23 10.16 -7.26 -7.64
N ILE A 24 8.96 -7.33 -8.24
CA ILE A 24 8.49 -8.46 -9.05
C ILE A 24 9.47 -8.83 -10.17
N SER A 25 10.18 -7.86 -10.73
CA SER A 25 11.15 -8.10 -11.82
C SER A 25 12.40 -8.89 -11.39
N ILE A 26 12.69 -8.91 -10.08
CA ILE A 26 13.84 -9.60 -9.48
C ILE A 26 13.41 -10.71 -8.50
N ALA A 27 12.12 -11.09 -8.51
CA ALA A 27 11.59 -12.14 -7.66
C ALA A 27 12.18 -13.52 -8.04
N PRO A 28 12.58 -14.35 -7.07
CA PRO A 28 13.35 -15.58 -7.33
C PRO A 28 12.49 -16.74 -7.85
N ASN A 29 11.17 -16.69 -7.67
CA ASN A 29 10.26 -17.75 -8.12
C ASN A 29 8.83 -17.23 -8.39
N LYS A 30 8.02 -18.07 -9.05
CA LYS A 30 6.66 -17.75 -9.48
C LYS A 30 5.70 -17.50 -8.33
N ASP A 31 5.83 -18.20 -7.21
CA ASP A 31 4.91 -18.08 -6.08
C ASP A 31 5.10 -16.72 -5.40
N ILE A 32 6.35 -16.33 -5.16
CA ILE A 32 6.70 -15.00 -4.65
C ILE A 32 6.25 -13.91 -5.62
N LYS A 33 6.52 -14.10 -6.92
CA LYS A 33 6.08 -13.16 -7.96
C LYS A 33 4.56 -12.94 -7.95
N THR A 34 3.79 -14.02 -7.85
CA THR A 34 2.32 -13.98 -7.80
C THR A 34 1.83 -13.23 -6.57
N ARG A 35 2.44 -13.51 -5.41
CA ARG A 35 2.05 -12.87 -4.15
C ARG A 35 2.36 -11.37 -4.14
N LEU A 36 3.51 -10.95 -4.64
CA LEU A 36 3.84 -9.53 -4.81
C LEU A 36 2.91 -8.83 -5.82
N HIS A 37 2.52 -9.53 -6.91
CA HIS A 37 1.52 -9.03 -7.86
C HIS A 37 0.18 -8.76 -7.20
N ASN A 38 -0.28 -9.68 -6.34
CA ASN A 38 -1.51 -9.51 -5.59
C ASN A 38 -1.44 -8.32 -4.65
N PHE A 39 -0.32 -8.13 -3.94
CA PHE A 39 -0.13 -6.97 -3.06
C PHE A 39 -0.11 -5.63 -3.82
N SER A 40 0.51 -5.60 -5.01
CA SER A 40 0.44 -4.46 -5.93
C SER A 40 -1.00 -4.16 -6.35
N ALA A 41 -1.76 -5.19 -6.72
CA ALA A 41 -3.15 -5.06 -7.13
C ALA A 41 -4.04 -4.55 -5.98
N ASP A 42 -3.86 -5.07 -4.77
CA ASP A 42 -4.56 -4.61 -3.57
C ASP A 42 -4.33 -3.11 -3.34
N CYS A 43 -3.07 -2.66 -3.45
CA CYS A 43 -2.73 -1.25 -3.29
C CYS A 43 -3.40 -0.36 -4.34
N LYS A 44 -3.42 -0.79 -5.61
CA LYS A 44 -4.11 -0.08 -6.69
C LYS A 44 -5.62 0.01 -6.43
N ASN A 45 -6.24 -1.09 -5.99
CA ASN A 45 -7.66 -1.11 -5.64
C ASN A 45 -7.98 -0.20 -4.44
N ASN A 46 -7.13 -0.22 -3.40
CA ASN A 46 -7.25 0.68 -2.25
C ASN A 46 -7.20 2.15 -2.69
N ALA A 47 -6.30 2.51 -3.62
CA ALA A 47 -6.23 3.86 -4.18
C ALA A 47 -7.49 4.24 -4.97
N THR A 48 -8.08 3.32 -5.74
CA THR A 48 -9.37 3.54 -6.41
C THR A 48 -10.50 3.80 -5.41
N PHE A 49 -10.56 3.05 -4.30
CA PHE A 49 -11.55 3.31 -3.25
C PHE A 49 -11.37 4.68 -2.60
N LEU A 50 -10.13 5.10 -2.38
CA LEU A 50 -9.83 6.44 -1.86
C LEU A 50 -10.19 7.54 -2.86
N ASP A 51 -9.96 7.33 -4.16
CA ASP A 51 -10.32 8.28 -5.22
C ASP A 51 -11.83 8.51 -5.30
N HIS A 52 -12.66 7.49 -5.02
CA HIS A 52 -14.11 7.70 -4.92
C HIS A 52 -14.48 8.69 -3.81
N PHE A 53 -13.88 8.61 -2.63
CA PHE A 53 -14.08 9.61 -1.58
C PHE A 53 -13.52 10.98 -1.97
N TYR A 54 -12.42 11.03 -2.73
CA TYR A 54 -11.88 12.27 -3.27
C TYR A 54 -12.87 12.94 -4.24
N GLN A 55 -13.45 12.16 -5.16
CA GLN A 55 -14.44 12.59 -6.14
C GLN A 55 -15.72 13.11 -5.47
N GLU A 56 -16.20 12.47 -4.41
CA GLU A 56 -17.36 12.96 -3.64
C GLU A 56 -17.17 14.38 -3.08
N ILE A 57 -15.92 14.79 -2.84
CA ILE A 57 -15.58 16.11 -2.30
C ILE A 57 -15.25 17.11 -3.41
N ASN A 58 -14.52 16.68 -4.46
CA ASN A 58 -13.90 17.58 -5.43
C ASN A 58 -14.49 17.48 -6.85
N ASN A 59 -15.41 16.54 -7.12
CA ASN A 59 -15.99 16.27 -8.44
C ASN A 59 -14.97 15.95 -9.56
N THR A 60 -13.75 15.55 -9.19
CA THR A 60 -12.68 15.12 -10.09
C THR A 60 -11.86 14.01 -9.45
N SER A 61 -11.12 13.25 -10.25
CA SER A 61 -10.11 12.31 -9.75
C SER A 61 -8.81 13.01 -9.37
N PHE A 62 -8.05 12.37 -8.49
CA PHE A 62 -6.68 12.74 -8.15
C PHE A 62 -5.68 11.70 -8.64
N TYR A 63 -4.64 12.16 -9.33
CA TYR A 63 -3.55 11.31 -9.80
C TYR A 63 -2.21 11.84 -9.25
N PRO A 64 -1.71 11.28 -8.15
CA PRO A 64 -0.49 11.78 -7.53
C PRO A 64 0.71 11.60 -8.44
N LEU A 65 1.57 12.61 -8.49
CA LEU A 65 2.91 12.50 -9.06
C LEU A 65 3.78 11.65 -8.12
N LEU A 66 4.01 10.40 -8.51
CA LEU A 66 4.80 9.46 -7.72
C LEU A 66 6.31 9.67 -7.93
N GLN A 67 7.08 9.54 -6.87
CA GLN A 67 8.51 9.31 -7.01
C GLN A 67 8.74 7.98 -7.74
N LYS A 68 9.73 7.94 -8.63
CA LYS A 68 10.12 6.71 -9.32
C LYS A 68 10.57 5.65 -8.31
N PRO A 69 10.03 4.41 -8.34
CA PRO A 69 10.49 3.34 -7.46
C PRO A 69 11.94 2.96 -7.83
N VAL A 70 12.74 2.60 -6.84
CA VAL A 70 14.13 2.21 -7.01
C VAL A 70 14.42 0.92 -6.27
N PHE A 71 15.39 0.14 -6.76
CA PHE A 71 15.83 -1.04 -6.03
C PHE A 71 16.57 -0.59 -4.77
N HIS A 72 16.24 -1.22 -3.65
CA HIS A 72 16.93 -1.02 -2.39
C HIS A 72 17.87 -2.19 -2.16
N GLY A 73 18.85 -2.35 -3.05
CA GLY A 73 19.78 -3.48 -3.04
C GLY A 73 19.22 -4.72 -3.74
N ASN A 74 19.51 -5.91 -3.20
CA ASN A 74 19.02 -7.19 -3.70
C ASN A 74 17.54 -7.42 -3.35
N PHE A 75 17.00 -8.59 -3.72
CA PHE A 75 15.59 -8.94 -3.47
C PHE A 75 15.21 -8.83 -1.99
N LYS A 76 16.00 -9.40 -1.07
CA LYS A 76 15.72 -9.35 0.37
C LYS A 76 15.83 -7.95 0.94
N GLU A 77 16.85 -7.20 0.54
CA GLU A 77 17.03 -5.81 0.98
C GLU A 77 15.86 -4.94 0.52
N SER A 78 15.35 -5.17 -0.69
CA SER A 78 14.16 -4.49 -1.20
C SER A 78 12.88 -4.89 -0.46
N LEU A 79 12.73 -6.17 -0.07
CA LEU A 79 11.62 -6.61 0.78
C LEU A 79 11.68 -6.02 2.19
N LEU A 80 12.87 -5.92 2.79
CA LEU A 80 13.06 -5.27 4.10
C LEU A 80 12.69 -3.79 4.04
N TRP A 81 13.09 -3.10 2.97
CA TRP A 81 12.70 -1.72 2.77
C TRP A 81 11.18 -1.58 2.63
N ILE A 82 10.53 -2.44 1.84
CA ILE A 82 9.07 -2.47 1.73
C ILE A 82 8.42 -2.72 3.10
N LEU A 83 8.96 -3.62 3.91
CA LEU A 83 8.39 -3.94 5.22
C LEU A 83 8.32 -2.69 6.12
N ASN A 84 9.40 -1.90 6.16
CA ASN A 84 9.43 -0.63 6.88
C ASN A 84 8.42 0.39 6.31
N TYR A 85 8.23 0.40 4.98
CA TYR A 85 7.24 1.25 4.35
C TYR A 85 5.80 0.84 4.69
N ILE A 86 5.51 -0.47 4.68
CA ILE A 86 4.21 -1.03 5.08
C ILE A 86 3.89 -0.66 6.52
N GLU A 87 4.84 -0.76 7.44
CA GLU A 87 4.63 -0.38 8.86
C GLU A 87 4.14 1.07 8.98
N ASN A 88 4.87 2.00 8.34
CA ASN A 88 4.51 3.42 8.36
C ASN A 88 3.14 3.67 7.71
N SER A 89 2.89 3.04 6.56
CA SER A 89 1.61 3.10 5.86
C SER A 89 0.47 2.57 6.75
N TYR A 90 0.62 1.38 7.30
CA TYR A 90 -0.36 0.75 8.20
C TYR A 90 -0.71 1.68 9.35
N ARG A 91 0.30 2.25 10.01
CA ARG A 91 0.09 3.16 11.14
C ARG A 91 -0.71 4.39 10.74
N MET A 92 -0.47 4.96 9.55
CA MET A 92 -1.28 6.07 9.04
C MET A 92 -2.74 5.67 8.82
N PHE A 93 -3.01 4.55 8.16
CA PHE A 93 -4.39 4.10 7.93
C PHE A 93 -5.11 3.77 9.23
N HIS A 94 -4.45 3.01 10.11
CA HIS A 94 -4.99 2.58 11.39
C HIS A 94 -5.36 3.78 12.26
N ILE A 95 -4.44 4.72 12.50
CA ILE A 95 -4.71 5.90 13.35
C ILE A 95 -5.82 6.78 12.76
N ASN A 96 -5.81 6.99 11.44
CA ASN A 96 -6.86 7.77 10.78
C ASN A 96 -8.23 7.07 10.88
N GLY A 97 -8.27 5.74 10.86
CA GLY A 97 -9.51 4.96 11.01
C GLY A 97 -10.26 5.14 12.34
N TYR A 98 -9.59 5.65 13.39
CA TYR A 98 -10.21 5.92 14.70
C TYR A 98 -10.48 7.40 14.98
N LYS A 99 -10.29 8.28 13.99
CA LYS A 99 -10.62 9.71 14.16
C LYS A 99 -12.13 9.90 14.24
N LYS A 100 -12.59 10.49 15.35
CA LYS A 100 -14.03 10.78 15.60
C LYS A 100 -14.67 11.71 14.58
N THR A 101 -13.87 12.44 13.80
CA THR A 101 -14.34 13.38 12.78
C THR A 101 -14.65 12.72 11.44
N TYR A 102 -14.38 11.42 11.28
CA TYR A 102 -14.66 10.67 10.06
C TYR A 102 -15.98 9.93 10.16
N SER A 103 -16.66 9.81 9.02
CA SER A 103 -17.88 9.01 8.93
C SER A 103 -17.59 7.52 9.10
N GLU A 104 -18.61 6.74 9.41
CA GLU A 104 -18.48 5.28 9.53
C GLU A 104 -17.94 4.65 8.25
N LYS A 105 -18.36 5.13 7.07
CA LYS A 105 -17.89 4.65 5.77
C LYS A 105 -16.39 4.90 5.59
N GLU A 106 -15.93 6.10 5.93
CA GLU A 106 -14.51 6.48 5.86
C GLU A 106 -13.68 5.64 6.83
N ALA A 107 -14.11 5.54 8.10
CA ALA A 107 -13.43 4.73 9.11
C ALA A 107 -13.34 3.25 8.70
N LYS A 108 -14.43 2.70 8.14
CA LYS A 108 -14.47 1.31 7.65
C LYS A 108 -13.50 1.09 6.49
N LEU A 109 -13.42 2.01 5.52
CA LEU A 109 -12.45 1.91 4.44
C LEU A 109 -11.02 1.95 4.97
N LEU A 110 -10.70 2.89 5.86
CA LEU A 110 -9.35 3.04 6.41
C LEU A 110 -8.93 1.80 7.19
N ASN A 111 -9.81 1.23 8.00
CA ASN A 111 -9.57 -0.02 8.72
C ASN A 111 -9.45 -1.24 7.79
N TYR A 112 -10.24 -1.28 6.71
CA TYR A 112 -10.10 -2.30 5.67
C TYR A 112 -8.71 -2.26 5.01
N ILE A 113 -8.26 -1.07 4.61
CA ILE A 113 -6.92 -0.88 4.01
C ILE A 113 -5.82 -1.23 5.02
N ALA A 114 -5.97 -0.84 6.29
CA ALA A 114 -5.03 -1.23 7.35
C ALA A 114 -4.96 -2.77 7.50
N GLY A 115 -6.09 -3.46 7.41
CA GLY A 115 -6.13 -4.94 7.39
C GLY A 115 -5.36 -5.53 6.20
N ASN A 116 -5.52 -4.98 5.00
CA ASN A 116 -4.76 -5.39 3.81
C ASN A 116 -3.26 -5.21 4.01
N LEU A 117 -2.83 -4.06 4.54
CA LEU A 117 -1.42 -3.77 4.81
C LEU A 117 -0.82 -4.71 5.88
N ASN A 118 -1.61 -5.11 6.89
CA ASN A 118 -1.17 -6.12 7.85
C ASN A 118 -0.95 -7.49 7.19
N ASN A 119 -1.85 -7.88 6.27
CA ASN A 119 -1.67 -9.11 5.48
C ASN A 119 -0.41 -9.04 4.59
N HIS A 120 -0.13 -7.87 4.01
CA HIS A 120 1.10 -7.64 3.24
C HIS A 120 2.34 -7.80 4.13
N CYS A 121 2.35 -7.20 5.32
CA CYS A 121 3.42 -7.32 6.31
C CYS A 121 3.72 -8.78 6.67
N ILE A 122 2.68 -9.55 6.99
CA ILE A 122 2.79 -10.99 7.28
C ILE A 122 3.39 -11.72 6.08
N GLY A 123 2.92 -11.43 4.87
CA GLY A 123 3.39 -12.11 3.67
C GLY A 123 4.82 -11.79 3.27
N VAL A 124 5.23 -10.53 3.37
CA VAL A 124 6.63 -10.12 3.15
C VAL A 124 7.54 -10.75 4.19
N THR A 125 7.13 -10.79 5.46
CA THR A 125 7.88 -11.46 6.53
C THR A 125 8.08 -12.95 6.24
N GLN A 126 7.03 -13.65 5.81
CA GLN A 126 7.14 -15.06 5.40
C GLN A 126 8.10 -15.26 4.23
N MET A 127 8.09 -14.36 3.23
CA MET A 127 9.05 -14.42 2.12
C MET A 127 10.48 -14.30 2.65
N LEU A 128 10.77 -13.29 3.48
CA LEU A 128 12.10 -13.05 4.05
C LEU A 128 12.65 -14.24 4.85
N LEU A 129 11.78 -14.95 5.57
CA LEU A 129 12.15 -16.14 6.35
C LEU A 129 12.30 -17.41 5.50
N THR A 130 11.87 -17.40 4.24
CA THR A 130 11.97 -18.55 3.35
C THR A 130 13.40 -18.71 2.81
N LYS A 131 13.98 -19.90 2.93
CA LYS A 131 15.39 -20.17 2.53
C LYS A 131 15.70 -19.86 1.06
N ASN A 132 14.71 -19.96 0.17
CA ASN A 132 14.84 -19.76 -1.27
C ASN A 132 14.34 -18.38 -1.74
N CYS A 133 14.29 -17.44 -0.81
CA CYS A 133 14.11 -16.02 -1.05
C CYS A 133 15.45 -15.38 -1.42
#